data_AF-A0A169WV26-F1
#
_entry.id   AF-A0A169WV26-F1
#
_cell.length_a   1.000
_cell.length_b   1.000
_cell.length_c   1.000
_cell.angle_alpha   90.00
_cell.angle_beta   90.00
_cell.angle_gamma   90.00
#
_symmetry.space_group_name_H-M   'P 1'
#
loop_
_entity.id
_entity.type
_entity.pdbx_description
1 polymer ?
#
loop_
_entity_poly.entity_id
_entity_poly.type
_entity_poly.pdbx_seq_one_letter_code
_entity_poly.pdbx_strand_id
1 'polypeptide(L)'
;MFLTEKNSPFPSFSPFRSSLKRSPLHDFDLIFRTFDEKLASRLKDLAFSSPSPSVSLQWLSLAVDLLSDTHADASAVISAMTAASGSSADSRAFYLDHSVKILDVCNSISYEIEKLRHRRLLMDFAVHLLKSSGEGDAPPAPEKLKRAGECIADYERNSRDFAKRRGFEVREPDVLIRDLQNAIVTISPRGKISTIERAVLRIIYAVGLITVFVAGVALSSLHGLPELAKIRVPSEFSWSDSVNELQTAIFDSDGRVVLTEIDDVAARAVSLRVLIDGGVIEVGERARLESAVKEMEMVTEKMSVNLDRLDNGVNRMFGVVLSVRNGVLDNYRVGPVEKRHK
;
A
#
# COMPACT_ATOMS: atom_id res chain seq x y z
N MET A 1 14.25 -19.76 -85.15
CA MET A 1 15.69 -19.57 -84.81
C MET A 1 15.93 -18.08 -84.66
N PHE A 2 16.33 -17.67 -83.45
CA PHE A 2 17.12 -16.50 -82.99
C PHE A 2 16.83 -15.09 -83.57
N LEU A 3 16.30 -14.14 -82.75
CA LEU A 3 16.96 -13.15 -81.83
C LEU A 3 17.39 -11.87 -82.60
N THR A 4 17.35 -10.62 -82.10
CA THR A 4 17.44 -10.05 -80.73
C THR A 4 16.89 -8.61 -80.66
N GLU A 5 16.47 -8.24 -79.44
CA GLU A 5 16.67 -6.96 -78.71
C GLU A 5 16.01 -5.65 -79.18
N LYS A 6 15.00 -5.23 -78.39
CA LYS A 6 14.58 -3.83 -78.21
C LYS A 6 15.24 -3.26 -76.94
N ASN A 7 16.09 -2.25 -77.13
CA ASN A 7 16.50 -1.32 -76.08
C ASN A 7 15.40 -0.27 -75.85
N SER A 8 15.00 -0.05 -74.59
CA SER A 8 14.80 1.30 -74.05
C SER A 8 14.75 1.28 -72.51
N PRO A 9 15.12 2.39 -71.85
CA PRO A 9 15.72 2.40 -70.52
C PRO A 9 14.74 2.93 -69.47
N PHE A 10 14.51 2.18 -68.40
CA PHE A 10 13.87 2.70 -67.20
C PHE A 10 14.70 2.34 -65.97
N PRO A 11 14.96 3.28 -65.06
CA PRO A 11 15.75 3.00 -63.87
C PRO A 11 14.92 2.14 -62.91
N SER A 12 15.41 0.93 -62.66
CA SER A 12 14.94 0.05 -61.60
C SER A 12 15.32 0.65 -60.24
N PHE A 13 14.42 1.44 -59.65
CA PHE A 13 14.46 1.76 -58.23
C PHE A 13 13.58 0.78 -57.46
N SER A 14 14.22 -0.27 -56.95
CA SER A 14 13.73 -0.96 -55.76
C SER A 14 14.63 -0.58 -54.60
N PRO A 15 14.07 0.14 -53.60
CA PRO A 15 14.25 -0.30 -52.24
C PRO A 15 12.94 -0.11 -51.46
N PHE A 16 11.95 -0.95 -51.72
CA PHE A 16 10.94 -1.20 -50.69
C PHE A 16 11.58 -2.09 -49.62
N ARG A 17 12.36 -1.49 -48.72
CA ARG A 17 12.44 -2.00 -47.35
C ARG A 17 11.04 -1.85 -46.78
N SER A 18 10.34 -2.97 -46.68
CA SER A 18 9.16 -3.11 -45.84
C SER A 18 9.58 -2.86 -44.39
N SER A 19 9.65 -1.59 -43.98
CA SER A 19 9.51 -1.27 -42.57
C SER A 19 8.08 -1.66 -42.23
N LEU A 20 7.91 -2.85 -41.65
CA LEU A 20 6.67 -3.28 -41.02
C LEU A 20 6.37 -2.24 -39.93
N LYS A 21 5.64 -1.18 -40.27
CA LYS A 21 5.10 -0.24 -39.29
C LYS A 21 4.09 -1.04 -38.48
N ARG A 22 4.53 -1.63 -37.37
CA ARG A 22 3.61 -2.15 -36.36
C ARG A 22 2.62 -1.02 -36.08
N SER A 23 1.33 -1.32 -36.22
CA SER A 23 0.30 -0.34 -35.91
C SER A 23 0.44 0.07 -34.43
N PRO A 24 0.27 1.35 -34.08
CA PRO A 24 0.36 1.82 -32.68
C PRO A 24 -0.56 1.04 -31.73
N LEU A 25 -1.68 0.53 -32.25
CA LEU A 25 -2.65 -0.29 -31.51
C LEU A 25 -2.04 -1.61 -31.01
N HIS A 26 -1.24 -2.30 -31.83
CA HIS A 26 -0.61 -3.57 -31.43
C HIS A 26 0.47 -3.40 -30.36
N ASP A 27 1.07 -2.21 -30.25
CA ASP A 27 2.09 -1.92 -29.23
C ASP A 27 1.45 -1.65 -27.86
N PHE A 28 0.29 -0.99 -27.81
CA PHE A 28 -0.43 -0.73 -26.56
C PHE A 28 -1.05 -1.98 -25.96
N ASP A 29 -1.61 -2.88 -26.77
CA ASP A 29 -2.17 -4.14 -26.27
C ASP A 29 -1.10 -4.99 -25.58
N LEU A 30 0.12 -5.01 -26.12
CA LEU A 30 1.25 -5.69 -25.49
C LEU A 30 1.64 -5.03 -24.17
N ILE A 31 1.73 -3.69 -24.14
CA ILE A 31 2.06 -2.94 -22.92
C ILE A 31 1.04 -3.21 -21.82
N PHE A 32 -0.26 -3.15 -22.14
CA PHE A 32 -1.34 -3.44 -21.21
C PHE A 32 -1.28 -4.86 -20.69
N ARG A 33 -1.10 -5.84 -21.58
CA ARG A 33 -1.02 -7.24 -21.18
C ARG A 33 0.17 -7.47 -20.25
N THR A 34 1.35 -6.94 -20.57
CA THR A 34 2.53 -7.08 -19.71
C THR A 34 2.34 -6.39 -18.36
N PHE A 35 1.70 -5.22 -18.32
CA PHE A 35 1.38 -4.54 -17.06
C PHE A 35 0.40 -5.36 -16.21
N ASP A 36 -0.70 -5.83 -16.82
CA ASP A 36 -1.74 -6.58 -16.13
C ASP A 36 -1.23 -7.96 -15.68
N GLU A 37 -0.36 -8.63 -16.46
CA GLU A 37 0.29 -9.90 -16.10
C GLU A 37 1.21 -9.74 -14.87
N LYS A 38 2.02 -8.68 -14.83
CA LYS A 38 2.86 -8.36 -13.66
C LYS A 38 2.01 -8.12 -12.42
N LEU A 39 0.96 -7.30 -12.56
CA LEU A 39 0.06 -6.99 -11.45
C LEU A 39 -0.68 -8.25 -10.96
N ALA A 40 -1.21 -9.06 -11.87
CA ALA A 40 -1.86 -10.33 -11.55
C ALA A 40 -0.91 -11.29 -10.82
N SER A 41 0.36 -11.39 -11.25
CA SER A 41 1.37 -12.20 -10.57
C SER A 41 1.58 -11.74 -9.13
N ARG A 42 1.80 -10.43 -8.92
CA ARG A 42 2.02 -9.87 -7.57
C ARG A 42 0.81 -10.08 -6.66
N LEU A 43 -0.41 -9.94 -7.19
CA LEU A 43 -1.65 -10.17 -6.44
C LEU A 43 -1.79 -11.65 -6.03
N LYS A 44 -1.40 -12.58 -6.90
CA LYS A 44 -1.35 -14.01 -6.56
C LYS A 44 -0.32 -14.28 -5.47
N ASP A 45 0.89 -13.72 -5.60
CA ASP A 45 1.94 -13.87 -4.59
C ASP A 45 1.46 -13.34 -3.23
N LEU A 46 0.75 -12.21 -3.21
CA LEU A 46 0.13 -11.64 -2.01
C LEU A 46 -0.95 -12.57 -1.42
N ALA A 47 -1.75 -13.22 -2.25
CA ALA A 47 -2.77 -14.19 -1.81
C ALA A 47 -2.16 -15.45 -1.17
N PHE A 48 -1.03 -15.94 -1.69
CA PHE A 48 -0.34 -17.12 -1.17
C PHE A 48 0.66 -16.81 -0.05
N SER A 49 0.83 -15.54 0.32
CA SER A 49 1.78 -15.11 1.36
C SER A 49 1.36 -15.50 2.78
N SER A 50 0.12 -15.97 2.98
CA SER A 50 -0.35 -16.49 4.27
C SER A 50 -1.19 -17.76 4.09
N PRO A 51 -0.95 -18.83 4.89
CA PRO A 51 -1.75 -20.06 4.87
C PRO A 51 -3.14 -19.87 5.49
N SER A 52 -3.45 -18.71 6.07
CA SER A 52 -4.74 -18.39 6.69
C SER A 52 -5.20 -17.00 6.27
N PRO A 53 -6.51 -16.76 6.10
CA PRO A 53 -7.09 -15.53 5.55
C PRO A 53 -7.08 -14.37 6.58
N SER A 54 -6.00 -14.21 7.33
CA SER A 54 -5.85 -13.13 8.30
C SER A 54 -4.91 -12.06 7.78
N VAL A 55 -5.30 -10.80 7.98
CA VAL A 55 -4.44 -9.66 7.67
C VAL A 55 -3.44 -9.48 8.80
N SER A 56 -2.16 -9.50 8.45
CA SER A 56 -1.05 -9.25 9.37
C SER A 56 -0.29 -8.00 8.95
N LEU A 57 0.55 -7.46 9.84
CA LEU A 57 1.45 -6.36 9.49
C LEU A 57 2.41 -6.76 8.37
N GLN A 58 2.85 -8.02 8.35
CA GLN A 58 3.64 -8.56 7.24
C GLN A 58 2.85 -8.53 5.92
N TRP A 59 1.59 -8.97 5.93
CA TRP A 59 0.74 -8.92 4.74
C TRP A 59 0.56 -7.49 4.24
N LEU A 60 0.30 -6.54 5.15
CA LEU A 60 0.20 -5.11 4.80
C LEU A 60 1.50 -4.59 4.18
N SER A 61 2.66 -4.96 4.71
CA SER A 61 3.94 -4.53 4.15
C SER A 61 4.13 -5.02 2.70
N LEU A 62 3.77 -6.29 2.43
CA LEU A 62 3.80 -6.86 1.08
C LEU A 62 2.79 -6.17 0.15
N ALA A 63 1.60 -5.82 0.65
CA ALA A 63 0.59 -5.11 -0.13
C ALA A 63 1.05 -3.70 -0.51
N VAL A 64 1.73 -2.99 0.40
CA VAL A 64 2.30 -1.66 0.13
C VAL A 64 3.51 -1.74 -0.81
N ASP A 65 4.34 -2.79 -0.71
CA ASP A 65 5.42 -3.02 -1.67
C ASP A 65 4.87 -3.32 -3.08
N LEU A 66 3.85 -4.18 -3.19
CA LEU A 66 3.11 -4.41 -4.45
C LEU A 66 2.60 -3.10 -5.03
N LEU A 67 2.02 -2.24 -4.19
CA LEU A 67 1.51 -0.95 -4.61
C LEU A 67 2.64 -0.04 -5.12
N SER A 68 3.76 0.03 -4.40
CA SER A 68 4.95 0.80 -4.79
C SER A 68 5.48 0.37 -6.15
N ASP A 69 5.63 -0.94 -6.35
CA ASP A 69 6.10 -1.51 -7.61
C ASP A 69 5.12 -1.24 -8.77
N THR A 70 3.82 -1.30 -8.49
CA THR A 70 2.76 -1.03 -9.47
C THR A 70 2.76 0.44 -9.90
N HIS A 71 2.98 1.37 -8.97
CA HIS A 71 3.16 2.80 -9.28
C HIS A 71 4.45 3.07 -10.06
N ALA A 72 5.54 2.37 -9.74
CA ALA A 72 6.80 2.49 -10.47
C ALA A 72 6.67 1.98 -11.92
N ASP A 73 6.07 0.80 -12.13
CA ASP A 73 5.79 0.26 -13.46
C ASP A 73 4.86 1.20 -14.26
N ALA A 74 3.81 1.71 -13.63
CA ALA A 74 2.87 2.64 -14.26
C ALA A 74 3.56 3.94 -14.69
N SER A 75 4.43 4.49 -13.83
CA SER A 75 5.22 5.67 -14.16
C SER A 75 6.10 5.46 -15.39
N ALA A 76 6.79 4.31 -15.47
CA ALA A 76 7.61 3.97 -16.62
C ALA A 76 6.77 3.87 -17.91
N VAL A 77 5.62 3.21 -17.85
CA VAL A 77 4.69 3.08 -18.98
C VAL A 77 4.14 4.44 -19.42
N ILE A 78 3.65 5.25 -18.48
CA ILE A 78 3.10 6.58 -18.77
C ILE A 78 4.19 7.49 -19.35
N SER A 79 5.40 7.47 -18.80
CA SER A 79 6.52 8.28 -19.31
C SER A 79 6.85 7.91 -20.76
N ALA A 80 6.89 6.61 -21.10
CA ALA A 80 7.14 6.15 -22.46
C ALA A 80 6.03 6.60 -23.44
N MET A 81 4.75 6.47 -23.03
CA MET A 81 3.60 6.87 -23.84
C MET A 81 3.54 8.39 -24.06
N THR A 82 3.82 9.17 -23.02
CA THR A 82 3.74 10.65 -23.05
C THR A 82 4.87 11.28 -23.87
N ALA A 83 6.07 10.69 -23.85
CA ALA A 83 7.18 11.07 -24.71
C ALA A 83 6.86 10.87 -26.21
N ALA A 84 6.08 9.85 -26.55
CA ALA A 84 5.71 9.53 -27.92
C ALA A 84 4.61 10.45 -28.51
N SER A 85 3.80 11.10 -27.67
CA SER A 85 2.58 11.80 -28.12
C SER A 85 2.52 13.30 -27.84
N GLY A 86 3.42 13.85 -27.03
CA GLY A 86 3.24 15.20 -26.48
C GLY A 86 1.97 15.25 -25.61
N SER A 87 2.08 14.87 -24.34
CA SER A 87 0.88 14.62 -23.52
C SER A 87 -0.01 15.87 -23.33
N SER A 88 -1.32 15.62 -23.19
CA SER A 88 -2.30 16.66 -22.84
C SER A 88 -2.06 17.20 -21.42
N ALA A 89 -2.39 18.47 -21.19
CA ALA A 89 -2.33 19.09 -19.86
C ALA A 89 -3.30 18.43 -18.86
N ASP A 90 -4.42 17.88 -19.35
CA ASP A 90 -5.49 17.31 -18.53
C ASP A 90 -5.08 16.00 -17.86
N SER A 91 -4.48 15.07 -18.60
CA SER A 91 -3.94 13.81 -18.04
C SER A 91 -2.92 14.02 -16.92
N ARG A 92 -2.09 15.06 -17.03
CA ARG A 92 -1.11 15.44 -15.99
C ARG A 92 -1.79 16.04 -14.77
N ALA A 93 -2.80 16.90 -14.96
CA ALA A 93 -3.56 17.47 -13.86
C ALA A 93 -4.25 16.39 -13.02
N PHE A 94 -4.85 15.38 -13.66
CA PHE A 94 -5.43 14.22 -12.97
C PHE A 94 -4.40 13.46 -12.13
N TYR A 95 -3.22 13.20 -12.69
CA TYR A 95 -2.15 12.54 -11.96
C TYR A 95 -1.68 13.37 -10.75
N LEU A 96 -1.52 14.68 -10.92
CA LEU A 96 -1.10 15.57 -9.85
C LEU A 96 -2.14 15.64 -8.73
N ASP A 97 -3.43 15.69 -9.04
CA ASP A 97 -4.48 15.64 -8.01
C ASP A 97 -4.51 14.27 -7.30
N HIS A 98 -4.44 13.18 -8.06
CA HIS A 98 -4.44 11.83 -7.49
C HIS A 98 -3.22 11.59 -6.58
N SER A 99 -2.03 12.04 -6.98
CA SER A 99 -0.80 11.87 -6.19
C SER A 99 -0.89 12.53 -4.81
N VAL A 100 -1.54 13.69 -4.67
CA VAL A 100 -1.73 14.34 -3.35
C VAL A 100 -2.53 13.45 -2.42
N LYS A 101 -3.65 12.90 -2.91
CA LYS A 101 -4.52 12.01 -2.12
C LYS A 101 -3.79 10.75 -1.66
N ILE A 102 -2.89 10.23 -2.49
CA ILE A 102 -2.05 9.09 -2.13
C ILE A 102 -1.06 9.46 -1.03
N LEU A 103 -0.41 10.63 -1.13
CA LEU A 103 0.51 11.12 -0.11
C LEU A 103 -0.20 11.35 1.24
N ASP A 104 -1.45 11.84 1.21
CA ASP A 104 -2.28 11.99 2.41
C ASP A 104 -2.56 10.63 3.08
N VAL A 105 -2.84 9.60 2.28
CA VAL A 105 -2.99 8.22 2.79
C VAL A 105 -1.68 7.70 3.39
N CYS A 106 -0.54 7.90 2.73
CA CYS A 106 0.76 7.52 3.29
C CYS A 106 0.98 8.19 4.66
N ASN A 107 0.71 9.49 4.76
CA ASN A 107 0.84 10.23 6.03
C ASN A 107 -0.10 9.68 7.12
N SER A 108 -1.33 9.31 6.77
CA SER A 108 -2.29 8.70 7.70
C SER A 108 -1.81 7.33 8.19
N ILE A 109 -1.29 6.49 7.30
CA ILE A 109 -0.72 5.19 7.67
C ILE A 109 0.50 5.38 8.57
N SER A 110 1.44 6.26 8.21
CA SER A 110 2.62 6.57 9.03
C SER A 110 2.24 7.08 10.42
N TYR A 111 1.20 7.90 10.53
CA TYR A 111 0.68 8.37 11.82
C TYR A 111 0.18 7.21 12.70
N GLU A 112 -0.55 6.25 12.13
CA GLU A 112 -0.97 5.07 12.88
C GLU A 112 0.19 4.14 13.25
N ILE A 113 1.20 3.99 12.38
CA ILE A 113 2.43 3.27 12.72
C ILE A 113 3.11 3.88 13.96
N GLU A 114 3.22 5.20 14.03
CA GLU A 114 3.78 5.89 15.20
C GLU A 114 2.94 5.67 16.48
N LYS A 115 1.61 5.65 16.35
CA LYS A 115 0.73 5.29 17.48
C LYS A 115 0.97 3.85 17.94
N LEU A 116 1.15 2.91 17.02
CA LEU A 116 1.45 1.52 17.34
C LEU A 116 2.84 1.39 17.99
N ARG A 117 3.85 2.14 17.55
CA ARG A 117 5.16 2.24 18.20
C ARG A 117 5.04 2.74 19.64
N HIS A 118 4.22 3.76 19.87
CA HIS A 118 3.97 4.25 21.22
C HIS A 118 3.27 3.22 22.12
N ARG A 119 2.26 2.50 21.59
CA ARG A 119 1.58 1.41 22.30
C ARG A 119 2.55 0.29 22.67
N ARG A 120 3.44 -0.09 21.75
CA ARG A 120 4.49 -1.08 22.00
C ARG A 120 5.43 -0.64 23.12
N LEU A 121 5.86 0.63 23.14
CA LEU A 121 6.75 1.15 24.19
C LEU A 121 6.15 0.99 25.60
N LEU A 122 4.83 1.16 25.74
CA LEU A 122 4.14 0.91 27.02
C LEU A 122 4.23 -0.56 27.43
N MET A 123 4.11 -1.50 26.49
CA MET A 123 4.25 -2.93 26.75
C MET A 123 5.68 -3.33 27.09
N ASP A 124 6.66 -2.83 26.33
CA ASP A 124 8.08 -3.08 26.59
C ASP A 124 8.48 -2.56 27.98
N PHE A 125 7.93 -1.40 28.39
CA PHE A 125 8.16 -0.88 29.73
C PHE A 125 7.47 -1.71 30.83
N ALA A 126 6.23 -2.16 30.61
CA ALA A 126 5.55 -3.07 31.53
C ALA A 126 6.34 -4.38 31.72
N VAL A 127 6.78 -4.99 30.62
CA VAL A 127 7.65 -6.19 30.61
C VAL A 127 8.93 -5.95 31.42
N HIS A 128 9.61 -4.82 31.20
CA HIS A 128 10.84 -4.50 31.91
C HIS A 128 10.64 -4.37 33.42
N LEU A 129 9.52 -3.78 33.86
CA LEU A 129 9.16 -3.69 35.27
C LEU A 129 8.91 -5.08 35.89
N LEU A 130 8.28 -5.98 35.15
CA LEU A 130 7.99 -7.35 35.60
C LEU A 130 9.24 -8.25 35.61
N LYS A 131 10.22 -7.98 34.74
CA LYS A 131 11.50 -8.71 34.69
C LYS A 131 12.51 -8.29 35.74
N SER A 132 12.58 -7.00 36.07
CA SER A 132 13.65 -6.41 36.88
C SER A 132 13.57 -6.74 38.38
N SER A 133 13.14 -7.94 38.75
CA SER A 133 13.41 -8.44 40.10
C SER A 133 14.92 -8.64 40.23
N GLY A 134 15.54 -8.05 41.27
CA GLY A 134 16.99 -8.11 41.47
C GLY A 134 17.51 -9.54 41.58
N GLU A 135 18.82 -9.74 41.40
CA GLU A 135 19.51 -11.02 41.57
C GLU A 135 18.96 -11.81 42.77
N GLY A 136 18.16 -12.83 42.47
CA GLY A 136 17.47 -13.63 43.48
C GLY A 136 16.08 -14.07 43.00
N ASP A 137 15.62 -15.17 43.60
CA ASP A 137 14.36 -15.85 43.29
C ASP A 137 13.11 -15.11 43.81
N ALA A 138 13.20 -13.78 43.98
CA ALA A 138 12.17 -12.97 44.61
C ALA A 138 11.13 -12.46 43.59
N PRO A 139 9.84 -12.38 43.96
CA PRO A 139 8.81 -11.81 43.10
C PRO A 139 9.02 -10.29 42.88
N PRO A 140 8.48 -9.70 41.80
CA PRO A 140 8.55 -8.27 41.58
C PRO A 140 7.94 -7.48 42.74
N ALA A 141 8.57 -6.36 43.12
CA ALA A 141 8.06 -5.49 44.17
C ALA A 141 6.64 -4.97 43.83
N PRO A 142 5.74 -4.81 44.83
CA PRO A 142 4.37 -4.34 44.59
C PRO A 142 4.26 -3.03 43.81
N GLU A 143 5.22 -2.11 44.00
CA GLU A 143 5.31 -0.85 43.25
C GLU A 143 5.53 -1.08 41.75
N LYS A 144 6.34 -2.08 41.38
CA LYS A 144 6.58 -2.46 39.98
C LYS A 144 5.35 -3.10 39.36
N LEU A 145 4.64 -3.94 40.11
CA LEU A 145 3.36 -4.54 39.68
C LEU A 145 2.31 -3.47 39.41
N LYS A 146 2.16 -2.51 40.35
CA LYS A 146 1.25 -1.37 40.18
C LYS A 146 1.59 -0.56 38.93
N ARG A 147 2.87 -0.22 38.75
CA ARG A 147 3.33 0.57 37.60
C ARG A 147 3.18 -0.18 36.28
N ALA A 148 3.45 -1.48 36.24
CA ALA A 148 3.17 -2.31 35.07
C ALA A 148 1.66 -2.33 34.75
N GLY A 149 0.81 -2.41 35.77
CA GLY A 149 -0.63 -2.27 35.63
C GLY A 149 -1.05 -0.95 35.02
N GLU A 150 -0.51 0.18 35.50
CA GLU A 150 -0.75 1.50 34.92
C GLU A 150 -0.36 1.56 33.44
N CYS A 151 0.78 0.98 33.06
CA CYS A 151 1.22 0.92 31.66
C CYS A 151 0.26 0.11 30.77
N ILE A 152 -0.24 -1.03 31.28
CA ILE A 152 -1.23 -1.85 30.57
C ILE A 152 -2.57 -1.10 30.44
N ALA A 153 -3.01 -0.41 31.50
CA ALA A 153 -4.22 0.40 31.44
C ALA A 153 -4.08 1.56 30.44
N ASP A 154 -2.91 2.19 30.35
CA ASP A 154 -2.65 3.26 29.38
C ASP A 154 -2.59 2.73 27.95
N TYR A 155 -2.02 1.54 27.73
CA TYR A 155 -2.11 0.84 26.45
C TYR A 155 -3.57 0.60 26.03
N GLU A 156 -4.41 0.09 26.93
CA GLU A 156 -5.82 -0.18 26.63
C GLU A 156 -6.61 1.10 26.34
N ARG A 157 -6.35 2.19 27.07
CA ARG A 157 -6.95 3.51 26.80
C ARG A 157 -6.54 4.04 25.44
N ASN A 158 -5.25 3.95 25.11
CA ASN A 158 -4.71 4.36 23.82
C ASN A 158 -5.17 3.44 22.68
N SER A 159 -5.53 2.20 22.97
CA SER A 159 -6.18 1.30 22.03
C SER A 159 -7.59 1.79 21.73
N ARG A 160 -8.43 2.06 22.74
CA ARG A 160 -9.84 2.45 22.55
C ARG A 160 -10.04 3.85 21.93
N ASP A 161 -9.14 4.79 22.17
CA ASP A 161 -9.24 6.17 21.66
C ASP A 161 -8.71 6.31 20.23
N PHE A 162 -9.33 5.61 19.27
CA PHE A 162 -8.97 5.69 17.85
C PHE A 162 -9.29 7.06 17.21
N ALA A 163 -10.17 7.88 17.80
CA ALA A 163 -10.78 9.02 17.10
C ALA A 163 -10.68 10.41 17.78
N LYS A 164 -10.16 10.55 19.01
CA LYS A 164 -10.36 11.80 19.78
C LYS A 164 -9.13 12.48 20.39
N ARG A 165 -7.94 11.87 20.33
CA ARG A 165 -6.77 12.44 21.03
C ARG A 165 -5.67 12.87 20.07
N ARG A 166 -5.79 14.10 19.56
CA ARG A 166 -4.77 15.15 19.44
C ARG A 166 -5.21 16.13 18.35
N GLY A 167 -5.18 17.43 18.64
CA GLY A 167 -5.59 18.54 17.76
C GLY A 167 -4.73 18.75 16.51
N PHE A 168 -4.20 17.68 15.91
CA PHE A 168 -3.86 17.65 14.50
C PHE A 168 -5.02 16.94 13.81
N GLU A 169 -5.76 17.64 12.95
CA GLU A 169 -6.79 17.04 12.10
C GLU A 169 -6.12 16.07 11.12
N VAL A 170 -5.75 14.87 11.58
CA VAL A 170 -5.53 13.75 10.68
C VAL A 170 -6.88 13.48 10.04
N ARG A 171 -6.94 13.67 8.73
CA ARG A 171 -8.16 13.50 7.96
C ARG A 171 -8.74 12.11 8.21
N GLU A 172 -10.06 12.04 8.42
CA GLU A 172 -10.70 10.78 8.77
C GLU A 172 -10.44 9.73 7.65
N PRO A 173 -10.11 8.47 7.99
CA PRO A 173 -9.70 7.46 7.01
C PRO A 173 -10.74 7.20 5.93
N ASP A 174 -12.02 7.31 6.28
CA ASP A 174 -13.15 7.18 5.35
C ASP A 174 -13.22 8.35 4.35
N VAL A 175 -12.88 9.57 4.78
CA VAL A 175 -12.73 10.73 3.87
C VAL A 175 -11.58 10.49 2.88
N LEU A 176 -10.43 9.99 3.36
CA LEU A 176 -9.28 9.71 2.49
C LEU A 176 -9.61 8.69 1.41
N ILE A 177 -10.26 7.58 1.78
CA ILE A 177 -10.64 6.53 0.83
C ILE A 177 -11.72 7.04 -0.15
N ARG A 178 -12.72 7.78 0.33
CA ARG A 178 -13.72 8.40 -0.55
C ARG A 178 -13.08 9.34 -1.56
N ASP A 179 -12.11 10.15 -1.15
CA ASP A 179 -11.43 11.08 -2.04
C ASP A 179 -10.60 10.35 -3.12
N LEU A 180 -9.95 9.24 -2.77
CA LEU A 180 -9.30 8.37 -3.75
C LEU A 180 -10.30 7.74 -4.72
N GLN A 181 -11.42 7.21 -4.22
CA GLN A 181 -12.48 6.65 -5.06
C GLN A 181 -13.07 7.69 -6.02
N ASN A 182 -13.35 8.89 -5.51
CA ASN A 182 -13.85 10.01 -6.30
C ASN A 182 -12.82 10.42 -7.37
N ALA A 183 -11.53 10.43 -7.04
CA ALA A 183 -10.47 10.69 -8.01
C ALA A 183 -10.52 9.69 -9.17
N ILE A 184 -10.72 8.41 -8.88
CA ILE A 184 -10.82 7.36 -9.92
C ILE A 184 -12.03 7.57 -10.82
N VAL A 185 -13.19 7.88 -10.26
CA VAL A 185 -14.42 8.14 -11.05
C VAL A 185 -14.22 9.31 -12.01
N THR A 186 -13.43 10.32 -11.62
CA THR A 186 -13.15 11.49 -12.47
C THR A 186 -12.19 11.22 -13.63
N ILE A 187 -11.53 10.05 -13.67
CA ILE A 187 -10.61 9.66 -14.78
C ILE A 187 -11.38 9.42 -16.09
N SER A 188 -12.72 9.34 -16.06
CA SER A 188 -13.53 9.17 -17.26
C SER A 188 -13.39 10.37 -18.23
N PRO A 189 -12.82 10.17 -19.42
CA PRO A 189 -12.55 11.27 -20.34
C PRO A 189 -13.84 11.86 -20.91
N ARG A 190 -14.01 13.18 -20.80
CA ARG A 190 -15.10 13.92 -21.44
C ARG A 190 -14.62 14.40 -22.83
N GLY A 191 -15.25 13.91 -23.90
CA GLY A 191 -14.98 14.37 -25.27
C GLY A 191 -14.08 13.46 -26.10
N LYS A 192 -13.54 13.99 -27.21
CA LYS A 192 -12.68 13.24 -28.15
C LYS A 192 -11.24 13.24 -27.65
N ILE A 193 -10.82 12.15 -26.99
CA ILE A 193 -9.43 11.93 -26.57
C ILE A 193 -8.65 11.08 -27.57
N SER A 194 -7.32 11.25 -27.56
CA SER A 194 -6.42 10.44 -28.39
C SER A 194 -6.33 8.99 -27.90
N THR A 195 -5.87 8.07 -28.76
CA THR A 195 -5.63 6.67 -28.37
C THR A 195 -4.58 6.55 -27.26
N ILE A 196 -3.56 7.41 -27.28
CA ILE A 196 -2.46 7.40 -26.30
C ILE A 196 -2.95 7.93 -24.95
N GLU A 197 -3.76 8.98 -24.96
CA GLU A 197 -4.40 9.50 -23.76
C GLU A 197 -5.34 8.48 -23.12
N ARG A 198 -6.12 7.76 -23.94
CA ARG A 198 -6.95 6.65 -23.46
C ARG A 198 -6.12 5.55 -22.80
N ALA A 199 -4.96 5.25 -23.38
CA ALA A 199 -4.03 4.26 -22.85
C ALA A 199 -3.45 4.67 -21.49
N VAL A 200 -3.02 5.93 -21.37
CA VAL A 200 -2.54 6.50 -20.09
C VAL A 200 -3.63 6.47 -19.03
N LEU A 201 -4.85 6.91 -19.36
CA LEU A 201 -5.97 6.90 -18.42
C LEU A 201 -6.34 5.49 -17.95
N ARG A 202 -6.24 4.47 -18.82
CA ARG A 202 -6.44 3.06 -18.42
C ARG A 202 -5.42 2.62 -17.36
N ILE A 203 -4.15 2.96 -17.54
CA ILE A 203 -3.09 2.63 -16.57
C ILE A 203 -3.33 3.36 -15.25
N ILE A 204 -3.62 4.66 -15.28
CA ILE A 204 -3.93 5.45 -14.06
C ILE A 204 -5.15 4.86 -13.34
N TYR A 205 -6.19 4.47 -14.09
CA TYR A 205 -7.39 3.83 -13.53
C TYR A 205 -7.08 2.50 -12.85
N ALA A 206 -6.31 1.62 -13.50
CA ALA A 206 -5.89 0.33 -12.93
C ALA A 206 -5.09 0.51 -11.63
N VAL A 207 -4.10 1.40 -11.64
CA VAL A 207 -3.28 1.73 -10.47
C VAL A 207 -4.14 2.34 -9.37
N GLY A 208 -5.06 3.24 -9.71
CA GLY A 208 -5.98 3.87 -8.78
C GLY A 208 -6.84 2.85 -8.05
N LEU A 209 -7.41 1.87 -8.77
CA LEU A 209 -8.20 0.79 -8.16
C LEU A 209 -7.39 0.02 -7.11
N ILE A 210 -6.19 -0.44 -7.47
CA ILE A 210 -5.32 -1.16 -6.53
C ILE A 210 -4.90 -0.27 -5.36
N THR A 211 -4.68 1.01 -5.61
CA THR A 211 -4.38 1.99 -4.55
C THR A 211 -5.52 2.10 -3.56
N VAL A 212 -6.76 2.24 -4.02
CA VAL A 212 -7.94 2.29 -3.13
C VAL A 212 -8.10 0.99 -2.34
N PHE A 213 -7.91 -0.16 -2.98
CA PHE A 213 -8.01 -1.45 -2.31
C PHE A 213 -6.95 -1.58 -1.21
N VAL A 214 -5.67 -1.41 -1.52
CA VAL A 214 -4.58 -1.56 -0.53
C VAL A 214 -4.68 -0.51 0.57
N ALA A 215 -4.91 0.75 0.22
CA ALA A 215 -5.12 1.83 1.19
C ALA A 215 -6.32 1.55 2.10
N GLY A 216 -7.42 1.08 1.52
CA GLY A 216 -8.63 0.76 2.27
C GLY A 216 -8.40 -0.37 3.27
N VAL A 217 -7.69 -1.43 2.88
CA VAL A 217 -7.35 -2.54 3.79
C VAL A 217 -6.41 -2.04 4.90
N ALA A 218 -5.35 -1.30 4.55
CA ALA A 218 -4.39 -0.77 5.52
C ALA A 218 -5.07 0.17 6.53
N LEU A 219 -5.86 1.14 6.06
CA LEU A 219 -6.55 2.08 6.93
C LEU A 219 -7.64 1.40 7.76
N SER A 220 -8.43 0.49 7.19
CA SER A 220 -9.46 -0.25 7.95
C SER A 220 -8.84 -1.05 9.09
N SER A 221 -7.76 -1.76 8.78
CA SER A 221 -7.11 -2.68 9.71
C SER A 221 -6.31 -1.96 10.81
N LEU A 222 -5.64 -0.84 10.49
CA LEU A 222 -4.90 -0.03 11.47
C LEU A 222 -5.82 0.78 12.39
N HIS A 223 -6.94 1.27 11.88
CA HIS A 223 -7.90 2.08 12.66
C HIS A 223 -9.03 1.25 13.30
N GLY A 224 -9.14 -0.05 12.99
CA GLY A 224 -10.25 -0.90 13.44
C GLY A 224 -11.60 -0.50 12.85
N LEU A 225 -11.61 0.03 11.62
CA LEU A 225 -12.81 0.48 10.92
C LEU A 225 -13.42 -0.66 10.08
N PRO A 226 -14.74 -0.64 9.81
CA PRO A 226 -15.38 -1.58 8.89
C PRO A 226 -14.94 -1.35 7.43
N GLU A 227 -15.25 -2.31 6.56
CA GLU A 227 -14.90 -2.43 5.13
C GLU A 227 -14.80 -1.09 4.35
N LEU A 228 -13.63 -0.43 4.39
CA LEU A 228 -13.33 0.73 3.51
C LEU A 228 -12.82 0.30 2.14
N ALA A 229 -12.40 -0.96 1.97
CA ALA A 229 -11.62 -1.38 0.81
C ALA A 229 -12.41 -2.06 -0.31
N LYS A 230 -13.74 -2.19 -0.19
CA LYS A 230 -14.53 -2.85 -1.23
C LYS A 230 -14.50 -2.03 -2.52
N ILE A 231 -13.91 -2.61 -3.55
CA ILE A 231 -13.87 -2.05 -4.89
C ILE A 231 -14.52 -2.98 -5.89
N ARG A 232 -15.06 -2.39 -6.95
CA ARG A 232 -15.55 -3.13 -8.12
C ARG A 232 -14.53 -2.98 -9.24
N VAL A 233 -13.80 -4.07 -9.51
CA VAL A 233 -12.88 -4.13 -10.64
C VAL A 233 -13.64 -4.53 -11.90
N PRO A 234 -13.51 -3.78 -13.01
CA PRO A 234 -14.06 -4.20 -14.29
C PRO A 234 -13.47 -5.54 -14.77
N SER A 235 -14.29 -6.41 -15.35
CA SER A 235 -13.87 -7.75 -15.83
C SER A 235 -12.94 -7.72 -17.05
N GLU A 236 -12.69 -6.55 -17.63
CA GLU A 236 -11.71 -6.36 -18.71
C GLU A 236 -10.26 -6.43 -18.22
N PHE A 237 -10.03 -6.32 -16.91
CA PHE A 237 -8.72 -6.49 -16.29
C PHE A 237 -8.49 -7.95 -15.94
N SER A 238 -7.40 -8.56 -16.43
CA SER A 238 -7.08 -9.97 -16.16
C SER A 238 -6.80 -10.30 -14.69
N TRP A 239 -6.61 -9.27 -13.85
CA TRP A 239 -6.40 -9.38 -12.41
C TRP A 239 -7.68 -9.16 -11.59
N SER A 240 -8.84 -8.97 -12.22
CA SER A 240 -10.12 -8.73 -11.51
C SER A 240 -10.46 -9.86 -10.54
N ASP A 241 -10.26 -11.10 -10.96
CA ASP A 241 -10.60 -12.27 -10.16
C ASP A 241 -9.69 -12.40 -8.94
N SER A 242 -8.39 -12.11 -9.09
CA SER A 242 -7.45 -12.11 -7.97
C SER A 242 -7.81 -11.09 -6.89
N VAL A 243 -8.31 -9.91 -7.27
CA VAL A 243 -8.81 -8.93 -6.30
C VAL A 243 -10.09 -9.40 -5.63
N ASN A 244 -11.03 -9.99 -6.39
CA ASN A 244 -12.27 -10.51 -5.82
C ASN A 244 -12.01 -11.66 -4.83
N GLU A 245 -11.07 -12.55 -5.14
CA GLU A 245 -10.60 -13.61 -4.25
C GLU A 245 -10.00 -13.02 -2.97
N LEU A 246 -9.11 -12.02 -3.09
CA LEU A 246 -8.52 -11.33 -1.93
C LEU A 246 -9.57 -10.62 -1.08
N GLN A 247 -10.53 -9.91 -1.70
CA GLN A 247 -11.62 -9.26 -0.96
C GLN A 247 -12.44 -10.28 -0.17
N THR A 248 -12.77 -11.43 -0.78
CA THR A 248 -13.54 -12.49 -0.13
C THR A 248 -12.76 -13.16 1.01
N ALA A 249 -11.44 -13.27 0.87
CA ALA A 249 -10.59 -13.82 1.91
C ALA A 249 -10.39 -12.86 3.08
N ILE A 250 -10.19 -11.56 2.82
CA ILE A 250 -9.84 -10.57 3.84
C ILE A 250 -11.05 -10.11 4.65
N PHE A 251 -12.20 -9.95 4.00
CA PHE A 251 -13.42 -9.49 4.65
C PHE A 251 -14.25 -10.68 5.12
N ASP A 252 -14.35 -10.85 6.44
CA ASP A 252 -15.27 -11.79 7.07
C ASP A 252 -16.74 -11.31 6.94
N SER A 253 -17.68 -12.09 7.50
CA SER A 253 -19.10 -11.73 7.49
C SER A 253 -19.41 -10.40 8.19
N ASP A 254 -18.55 -9.96 9.10
CA ASP A 254 -18.72 -8.75 9.91
C ASP A 254 -18.03 -7.53 9.27
N GLY A 255 -17.32 -7.73 8.14
CA GLY A 255 -16.66 -6.70 7.35
C GLY A 255 -15.51 -6.01 8.09
N ARG A 256 -14.97 -6.61 9.16
CA ARG A 256 -13.86 -6.03 9.93
C ARG A 256 -12.57 -6.76 9.60
N VAL A 257 -11.50 -5.98 9.50
CA VAL A 257 -10.16 -6.53 9.32
C VAL A 257 -9.40 -6.38 10.63
N VAL A 258 -9.19 -7.49 11.33
CA VAL A 258 -8.41 -7.51 12.57
C VAL A 258 -6.95 -7.82 12.24
N LEU A 259 -6.03 -6.96 12.70
CA LEU A 259 -4.59 -7.22 12.57
C LEU A 259 -4.12 -8.22 13.61
N THR A 260 -3.60 -9.35 13.14
CA THR A 260 -3.19 -10.47 14.00
C THR A 260 -2.21 -10.04 15.10
N GLU A 261 -1.19 -9.26 14.78
CA GLU A 261 -0.18 -8.86 15.77
C GLU A 261 -0.74 -7.90 16.82
N ILE A 262 -1.71 -7.05 16.46
CA ILE A 262 -2.35 -6.14 17.40
C ILE A 262 -3.26 -6.92 18.36
N ASP A 263 -4.02 -7.86 17.83
CA ASP A 263 -4.91 -8.73 18.62
C ASP A 263 -4.12 -9.65 19.55
N ASP A 264 -3.02 -10.23 19.06
CA ASP A 264 -2.10 -11.04 19.88
C ASP A 264 -1.56 -10.23 21.07
N VAL A 265 -1.06 -9.02 20.84
CA VAL A 265 -0.56 -8.15 21.92
C VAL A 265 -1.68 -7.77 22.89
N ALA A 266 -2.88 -7.46 22.39
CA ALA A 266 -4.02 -7.13 23.24
C ALA A 266 -4.42 -8.31 24.14
N ALA A 267 -4.48 -9.52 23.58
CA ALA A 267 -4.79 -10.73 24.34
C ALA A 267 -3.74 -11.02 25.43
N ARG A 268 -2.44 -10.87 25.13
CA ARG A 268 -1.37 -11.02 26.14
C ARG A 268 -1.42 -9.93 27.20
N ALA A 269 -1.79 -8.70 26.83
CA ALA A 269 -1.91 -7.58 27.77
C ALA A 269 -3.02 -7.85 28.81
N VAL A 270 -4.16 -8.40 28.37
CA VAL A 270 -5.25 -8.84 29.27
C VAL A 270 -4.77 -9.96 30.19
N SER A 271 -4.09 -10.97 29.67
CA SER A 271 -3.54 -12.06 30.49
C SER A 271 -2.55 -11.56 31.55
N LEU A 272 -1.65 -10.65 31.18
CA LEU A 272 -0.73 -10.02 32.13
C LEU A 272 -1.47 -9.18 33.18
N ARG A 273 -2.51 -8.45 32.77
CA ARG A 273 -3.32 -7.63 33.68
C ARG A 273 -3.96 -8.47 34.79
N VAL A 274 -4.56 -9.61 34.41
CA VAL A 274 -5.18 -10.54 35.37
C VAL A 274 -4.19 -11.04 36.41
N LEU A 275 -2.94 -11.32 36.00
CA LEU A 275 -1.90 -11.84 36.90
C LEU A 275 -1.37 -10.78 37.88
N ILE A 276 -1.39 -9.49 37.53
CA ILE A 276 -0.80 -8.43 38.35
C ILE A 276 -1.82 -7.65 39.19
N ASP A 277 -3.12 -7.76 38.89
CA ASP A 277 -4.19 -7.05 39.60
C ASP A 277 -4.34 -7.45 41.07
N GLY A 278 -3.83 -8.62 41.47
CA GLY A 278 -3.74 -9.05 42.86
C GLY A 278 -2.72 -8.28 43.71
N GLY A 279 -1.81 -7.52 43.09
CA GLY A 279 -0.78 -6.72 43.77
C GLY A 279 0.31 -7.53 44.51
N VAL A 280 0.13 -8.85 44.61
CA VAL A 280 1.05 -9.82 45.19
C VAL A 280 1.04 -11.04 44.27
N ILE A 281 2.22 -11.51 43.87
CA ILE A 281 2.35 -12.71 43.06
C ILE A 281 2.58 -13.89 44.00
N GLU A 282 1.65 -14.84 44.03
CA GLU A 282 1.83 -16.07 44.80
C GLU A 282 2.95 -16.94 44.18
N VAL A 283 3.59 -17.77 45.00
CA VAL A 283 4.68 -18.67 44.56
C VAL A 283 4.23 -19.57 43.40
N GLY A 284 2.96 -20.00 43.38
CA GLY A 284 2.39 -20.82 42.31
C GLY A 284 2.11 -20.06 41.01
N GLU A 285 2.02 -18.73 41.04
CA GLU A 285 1.71 -17.88 39.88
C GLU A 285 2.97 -17.34 39.20
N ARG A 286 4.12 -17.44 39.85
CA ARG A 286 5.39 -16.91 39.32
C ARG A 286 5.79 -17.52 37.98
N ALA A 287 5.73 -18.85 37.86
CA ALA A 287 6.06 -19.51 36.59
C ALA A 287 5.10 -19.09 35.47
N ARG A 288 3.83 -18.82 35.80
CA ARG A 288 2.83 -18.32 34.86
C ARG A 288 3.14 -16.88 34.44
N LEU A 289 3.52 -16.01 35.39
CA LEU A 289 3.94 -14.65 35.10
C LEU A 289 5.19 -14.61 34.21
N GLU A 290 6.21 -15.41 34.52
CA GLU A 290 7.43 -15.51 33.70
C GLU A 290 7.13 -16.01 32.28
N SER A 291 6.23 -16.98 32.12
CA SER A 291 5.74 -17.41 30.79
C SER A 291 5.02 -16.29 30.06
N ALA A 292 4.07 -15.62 30.71
CA ALA A 292 3.28 -14.54 30.11
C ALA A 292 4.14 -13.33 29.71
N VAL A 293 5.17 -12.99 30.51
CA VAL A 293 6.14 -11.95 30.19
C VAL A 293 6.98 -12.34 28.97
N LYS A 294 7.48 -13.57 28.90
CA LYS A 294 8.22 -14.08 27.72
C LYS A 294 7.34 -14.09 26.47
N GLU A 295 6.08 -14.51 26.60
CA GLU A 295 5.12 -14.49 25.50
C GLU A 295 4.84 -13.08 25.01
N MET A 296 4.64 -12.12 25.92
CA MET A 296 4.46 -10.71 25.57
C MET A 296 5.66 -10.17 24.80
N GLU A 297 6.88 -10.47 25.22
CA GLU A 297 8.09 -10.05 24.50
C GLU A 297 8.18 -10.61 23.09
N MET A 298 7.89 -11.91 22.93
CA MET A 298 7.91 -12.52 21.61
C MET A 298 6.90 -11.84 20.66
N VAL A 299 5.69 -11.52 21.15
CA VAL A 299 4.68 -10.87 20.32
C VAL A 299 5.00 -9.39 20.05
N THR A 300 5.55 -8.64 21.02
CA THR A 300 5.94 -7.23 20.81
C THR A 300 7.16 -7.10 19.91
N GLU A 301 8.12 -8.02 19.97
CA GLU A 301 9.27 -8.08 19.07
C GLU A 301 8.83 -8.41 17.63
N LYS A 302 7.98 -9.43 17.45
CA LYS A 302 7.40 -9.76 16.15
C LYS A 302 6.63 -8.57 15.57
N MET A 303 5.80 -7.90 16.39
CA MET A 303 5.08 -6.69 16.00
C MET A 303 6.05 -5.58 15.59
N SER A 304 7.14 -5.35 16.33
CA SER A 304 8.15 -4.34 15.98
C SER A 304 8.76 -4.58 14.60
N VAL A 305 9.25 -5.80 14.36
CA VAL A 305 9.91 -6.14 13.09
C VAL A 305 8.96 -5.91 11.91
N ASN A 306 7.69 -6.29 12.06
CA ASN A 306 6.70 -6.12 10.99
C ASN A 306 6.24 -4.66 10.86
N LEU A 307 6.17 -3.88 11.95
CA LEU A 307 5.91 -2.44 11.88
C LEU A 307 7.02 -1.71 11.13
N ASP A 308 8.28 -2.04 11.39
CA ASP A 308 9.41 -1.41 10.70
C ASP A 308 9.42 -1.76 9.20
N ARG A 309 9.03 -2.99 8.83
CA ARG A 309 8.82 -3.37 7.43
C ARG A 309 7.72 -2.56 6.77
N LEU A 310 6.57 -2.43 7.45
CA LEU A 310 5.46 -1.63 6.95
C LEU A 310 5.85 -0.16 6.77
N ASP A 311 6.52 0.44 7.76
CA ASP A 311 7.01 1.82 7.71
C ASP A 311 7.96 2.04 6.53
N ASN A 312 8.91 1.14 6.33
CA ASN A 312 9.81 1.18 5.17
C ASN A 312 9.07 1.07 3.83
N GLY A 313 8.05 0.20 3.75
CA GLY A 313 7.19 0.07 2.57
C GLY A 313 6.41 1.37 2.29
N VAL A 314 5.82 1.98 3.32
CA VAL A 314 5.07 3.25 3.19
C VAL A 314 6.00 4.39 2.77
N ASN A 315 7.20 4.47 3.35
CA ASN A 315 8.20 5.47 2.96
C ASN A 315 8.70 5.27 1.52
N ARG A 316 8.87 4.01 1.08
CA ARG A 316 9.17 3.69 -0.33
C ARG A 316 8.04 4.17 -1.24
N MET A 317 6.80 3.84 -0.92
CA MET A 317 5.63 4.25 -1.69
C MET A 317 5.54 5.78 -1.80
N PHE A 318 5.68 6.47 -0.68
CA PHE A 318 5.71 7.94 -0.62
C PHE A 318 6.81 8.50 -1.53
N GLY A 319 8.02 7.93 -1.45
CA GLY A 319 9.15 8.32 -2.29
C GLY A 319 8.91 8.10 -3.79
N VAL A 320 8.32 6.97 -4.18
CA VAL A 320 7.94 6.68 -5.57
C VAL A 320 6.93 7.72 -6.07
N VAL A 321 5.82 7.91 -5.36
CA VAL A 321 4.77 8.87 -5.77
C VAL A 321 5.31 10.28 -5.86
N LEU A 322 6.10 10.72 -4.88
CA LEU A 322 6.69 12.05 -4.86
C LEU A 322 7.68 12.26 -6.02
N SER A 323 8.52 11.26 -6.31
CA SER A 323 9.47 11.30 -7.42
C SER A 323 8.75 11.47 -8.77
N VAL A 324 7.70 10.69 -9.00
CA VAL A 324 6.92 10.76 -10.25
C VAL A 324 6.18 12.10 -10.35
N ARG A 325 5.57 12.57 -9.26
CA ARG A 325 4.95 13.90 -9.18
C ARG A 325 5.95 15.00 -9.56
N ASN A 326 7.15 14.98 -8.98
CA ASN A 326 8.19 15.97 -9.29
C ASN A 326 8.62 15.91 -10.75
N GLY A 327 8.78 14.70 -11.32
CA GLY A 327 9.06 14.53 -12.74
C GLY A 327 7.97 15.12 -13.64
N VAL A 328 6.69 14.96 -13.28
CA VAL A 328 5.58 15.58 -14.00
C VAL A 328 5.61 17.10 -13.88
N LEU A 329 5.92 17.65 -12.70
CA LEU A 329 6.01 19.10 -12.46
C LEU A 329 7.19 19.76 -13.19
N ASP A 330 8.34 19.10 -13.27
CA ASP A 330 9.50 19.65 -13.99
C ASP A 330 9.21 19.75 -15.50
N ASN A 331 8.42 18.83 -16.05
CA ASN A 331 7.91 18.92 -17.41
C ASN A 331 6.91 20.08 -17.64
N TYR A 332 6.36 20.71 -16.59
CA TYR A 332 5.60 21.97 -16.72
C TYR A 332 6.51 23.21 -16.78
N ARG A 333 7.67 23.16 -16.11
CA ARG A 333 8.58 24.32 -15.99
C ARG A 333 9.40 24.54 -17.25
N VAL A 334 9.73 23.47 -17.97
CA VAL A 334 10.39 23.54 -19.27
C VAL A 334 9.30 23.78 -20.34
N GLY A 335 8.94 25.05 -20.57
CA GLY A 335 7.96 25.43 -21.60
C GLY A 335 8.34 24.93 -23.01
N PRO A 336 7.41 24.93 -23.98
CA PRO A 336 7.70 24.47 -25.33
C PRO A 336 8.84 25.29 -25.92
N VAL A 337 9.94 24.62 -26.27
CA VAL A 337 11.04 25.23 -27.01
C VAL A 337 10.48 25.72 -28.34
N GLU A 338 10.29 27.03 -28.47
CA GLU A 338 10.01 27.67 -29.75
C GLU A 338 11.09 27.26 -30.74
N LYS A 339 10.75 26.37 -31.67
CA LYS A 339 11.57 26.11 -32.85
C LYS A 339 11.54 27.40 -33.67
N ARG A 340 12.52 28.27 -33.44
CA ARG A 340 12.82 29.37 -34.36
C ARG A 340 13.25 28.75 -35.69
N HIS A 341 12.33 28.74 -36.65
CA HIS A 341 12.66 28.53 -38.05
C HIS A 341 13.63 29.65 -38.47
N LYS A 342 14.83 29.24 -38.90
CA LYS A 342 15.71 30.06 -39.74
C LYS A 342 15.52 29.63 -41.19
#